data_AF-A0A673J2K2-F1
#
_entry.id   AF-A0A673J2K2-F1
#
_cell.length_a   1.000
_cell.length_b   1.000
_cell.length_c   1.000
_cell.angle_alpha   90.00
_cell.angle_beta   90.00
_cell.angle_gamma   90.00
#
_symmetry.space_group_name_H-M   'P 1'
#
loop_
_entity.id
_entity.type
_entity.pdbx_description
1 polymer ?
#
loop_
_entity_poly.entity_id
_entity_poly.type
_entity_poly.pdbx_seq_one_letter_code
_entity_poly.pdbx_strand_id
1 'polypeptide(L)'
;MSWAISTLAVGMVTLLLIQRKFYPYFWDDLMYYARVRRVGSAMMARMKRGVVTYLQCFELQARNIPEKPFIVFEEQTLTYRAVDARSNRFANVLKSHCGLKHGDVVALLMNNEADFICVWLGLCKLGCEVAFLNFNIKSQSLRHCLHSCGAKALVVGSGKLRYAQVYVCVRVSESVCECV
;
A
#
# COMPACT_ATOMS: atom_id res chain seq x y z
N MET A 1 -3.96 29.37 56.75
CA MET A 1 -4.14 28.67 55.46
C MET A 1 -3.63 29.42 54.22
N SER A 2 -3.73 30.76 54.14
CA SER A 2 -3.43 31.52 52.90
C SER A 2 -1.98 31.39 52.37
N TRP A 3 -0.98 31.44 53.25
CA TRP A 3 0.44 31.44 52.87
C TRP A 3 0.90 30.15 52.19
N ALA A 4 0.32 29.00 52.55
CA ALA A 4 0.65 27.72 51.94
C ALA A 4 0.16 27.64 50.48
N ILE A 5 -0.94 28.30 50.16
CA ILE A 5 -1.48 28.33 48.80
C ILE A 5 -0.58 29.21 47.92
N SER A 6 -0.12 30.35 48.44
CA SER A 6 0.77 31.26 47.72
C SER A 6 2.14 30.65 47.43
N THR A 7 2.74 29.93 48.37
CA THR A 7 4.05 29.27 48.15
C THR A 7 3.95 28.15 47.12
N LEU A 8 2.87 27.37 47.15
CA LEU A 8 2.60 26.35 46.13
C LEU A 8 2.38 26.96 44.75
N ALA A 9 1.66 28.08 44.67
CA ALA A 9 1.43 28.78 43.41
C ALA A 9 2.74 29.31 42.80
N VAL A 10 3.59 29.95 43.62
CA VAL A 10 4.91 30.44 43.16
C VAL A 10 5.80 29.28 42.71
N GLY A 11 5.84 28.18 43.46
CA GLY A 11 6.59 26.98 43.09
C GLY A 11 6.12 26.37 41.77
N MET A 12 4.81 26.32 41.52
CA MET A 12 4.25 25.82 40.26
C MET A 12 4.61 26.72 39.07
N VAL A 13 4.56 28.04 39.24
CA VAL A 13 4.92 29.01 38.19
C VAL A 13 6.40 28.92 37.84
N THR A 14 7.30 28.85 38.83
CA THR A 14 8.74 28.73 38.56
C THR A 14 9.08 27.42 37.85
N LEU A 15 8.44 26.31 38.24
CA LEU A 15 8.55 25.02 37.55
C LEU A 15 8.10 25.10 36.08
N LEU A 16 6.97 25.77 35.80
CA LEU A 16 6.49 25.95 34.43
C LEU A 16 7.44 26.81 33.59
N LEU A 17 8.04 27.85 34.17
CA LEU A 17 9.03 28.68 33.47
C LEU A 17 10.33 27.91 33.17
N ILE A 18 10.81 27.10 34.12
CA ILE A 18 11.98 26.24 33.92
C ILE A 18 11.68 25.17 32.86
N GLN A 19 10.52 24.52 32.94
CA GLN A 19 10.06 23.53 31.97
C GLN A 19 9.97 24.13 30.57
N ARG A 20 9.39 25.33 30.42
CA ARG A 20 9.29 26.02 29.13
C ARG A 20 10.65 26.45 28.57
N LYS A 21 11.62 26.80 29.44
CA LYS A 21 12.97 27.24 29.04
C LYS A 21 13.86 26.07 28.62
N PHE A 22 13.85 24.97 29.36
CA PHE A 22 14.74 23.82 29.11
C PHE A 22 14.10 22.75 28.22
N TYR A 23 12.76 22.65 28.21
CA TYR A 23 12.00 21.66 27.44
C TYR A 23 10.83 22.33 26.68
N PRO A 24 11.12 23.16 25.67
CA PRO A 24 10.10 23.93 24.95
C PRO A 24 9.04 23.05 24.25
N TYR A 25 9.41 21.84 23.82
CA TYR A 25 8.53 20.90 23.11
C TYR A 25 7.88 19.84 24.00
N PHE A 26 8.03 19.92 25.33
CA PHE A 26 7.54 18.89 26.26
C PHE A 26 6.08 18.51 26.02
N TRP A 27 5.22 19.50 25.75
CA TRP A 27 3.80 19.26 25.51
C TRP A 27 3.53 18.66 24.12
N ASP A 28 4.29 19.06 23.11
CA ASP A 28 4.21 18.46 21.76
C ASP A 28 4.65 16.99 21.81
N ASP A 29 5.74 16.71 22.51
CA ASP A 29 6.23 15.35 22.77
C ASP A 29 5.21 14.55 23.57
N LEU A 30 4.63 15.11 24.63
CA LEU A 30 3.61 14.43 25.44
C LEU A 30 2.36 14.09 24.60
N MET A 31 1.89 15.04 23.78
CA MET A 31 0.77 14.83 22.86
C MET A 31 1.11 13.79 21.79
N TYR A 32 2.33 13.83 21.25
CA TYR A 32 2.83 12.83 20.31
C TYR A 32 2.87 11.45 20.95
N TYR A 33 3.45 11.30 22.15
CA TYR A 33 3.48 10.05 22.89
C TYR A 33 2.08 9.54 23.20
N ALA A 34 1.14 10.41 23.59
CA ALA A 34 -0.25 10.02 23.80
C ALA A 34 -0.91 9.50 22.51
N ARG A 35 -0.66 10.16 21.37
CA ARG A 35 -1.13 9.72 20.05
C ARG A 35 -0.51 8.38 19.65
N VAL A 36 0.81 8.24 19.76
CA VAL A 36 1.53 6.99 19.47
C VAL A 36 1.01 5.86 20.35
N ARG A 37 0.78 6.09 21.64
CA ARG A 37 0.24 5.08 22.56
C ARG A 37 -1.18 4.67 22.19
N ARG A 38 -2.01 5.61 21.73
CA ARG A 38 -3.37 5.34 21.24
C ARG A 38 -3.35 4.53 19.94
N VAL A 39 -2.52 4.91 18.98
CA VAL A 39 -2.37 4.18 17.70
C VAL A 39 -1.76 2.80 17.94
N GLY A 40 -0.71 2.72 18.75
CA GLY A 40 -0.03 1.48 19.12
C GLY A 40 -0.95 0.50 19.84
N SER A 41 -1.74 0.95 20.81
CA SER A 41 -2.73 0.09 21.48
C SER A 41 -3.82 -0.42 20.53
N ALA A 42 -4.31 0.43 19.61
CA ALA A 42 -5.26 0.01 18.58
C ALA A 42 -4.65 -0.99 17.59
N MET A 43 -3.37 -0.80 17.21
CA MET A 43 -2.62 -1.73 16.37
C MET A 43 -2.42 -3.08 17.08
N MET A 44 -1.99 -3.08 18.34
CA MET A 44 -1.82 -4.31 19.13
C MET A 44 -3.15 -5.06 19.32
N ALA A 45 -4.25 -4.33 19.55
CA ALA A 45 -5.57 -4.93 19.62
C ALA A 45 -6.00 -5.57 18.29
N ARG A 46 -5.60 -4.99 17.15
CA ARG A 46 -5.81 -5.59 15.81
C ARG A 46 -4.94 -6.82 15.60
N MET A 47 -3.67 -6.79 15.99
CA MET A 47 -2.75 -7.93 15.86
C MET A 47 -3.22 -9.15 16.67
N LYS A 48 -3.89 -8.93 17.82
CA LYS A 48 -4.51 -10.02 18.60
C LYS A 48 -5.68 -10.71 17.89
N ARG A 49 -6.24 -10.13 16.82
CA ARG A 49 -7.36 -10.71 16.04
C ARG A 49 -6.89 -11.64 14.92
N GLY A 50 -5.59 -11.91 14.80
CA GLY A 50 -5.00 -12.75 13.77
C GLY A 50 -4.25 -11.95 12.71
N VAL A 51 -3.77 -12.65 11.68
CA VAL A 51 -3.02 -12.04 10.57
C VAL A 51 -4.01 -11.33 9.65
N VAL A 52 -3.92 -10.00 9.60
CA VAL A 52 -4.67 -9.18 8.63
C VAL A 52 -3.75 -8.86 7.46
N THR A 53 -4.17 -9.21 6.25
CA THR A 53 -3.38 -8.90 5.04
C THR A 53 -3.60 -7.46 4.60
N TYR A 54 -2.63 -6.90 3.87
CA TYR A 54 -2.79 -5.58 3.25
C TYR A 54 -4.00 -5.53 2.30
N LEU A 55 -4.31 -6.63 1.61
CA LEU A 55 -5.51 -6.77 0.79
C LEU A 55 -6.79 -6.65 1.64
N GLN A 56 -6.87 -7.35 2.77
CA GLN A 56 -8.03 -7.26 3.67
C GLN A 56 -8.21 -5.83 4.22
N CYS A 57 -7.12 -5.15 4.59
CA CYS A 57 -7.17 -3.76 4.98
C CYS A 57 -7.73 -2.87 3.85
N PHE A 58 -7.29 -3.08 2.62
CA PHE A 58 -7.79 -2.37 1.45
C PHE A 58 -9.29 -2.63 1.24
N GLU A 59 -9.73 -3.88 1.21
CA GLU A 59 -11.14 -4.24 0.99
C GLU A 59 -12.07 -3.68 2.06
N LEU A 60 -11.63 -3.70 3.32
CA LEU A 60 -12.37 -3.07 4.43
C LEU A 60 -12.53 -1.57 4.19
N GLN A 61 -11.47 -0.87 3.77
CA GLN A 61 -11.55 0.55 3.47
C GLN A 61 -12.38 0.84 2.22
N ALA A 62 -12.31 -0.01 1.20
CA ALA A 62 -13.13 0.14 0.00
C ALA A 62 -14.63 0.00 0.29
N ARG A 63 -15.01 -0.79 1.30
CA ARG A 63 -16.38 -0.87 1.79
C ARG A 63 -16.78 0.33 2.67
N ASN A 64 -15.89 0.77 3.55
CA ASN A 64 -16.21 1.82 4.54
C ASN A 64 -16.19 3.23 3.96
N ILE A 65 -15.27 3.53 3.04
CA ILE A 65 -15.03 4.86 2.47
C ILE A 65 -14.86 4.80 0.94
N PRO A 66 -15.87 4.28 0.20
CA PRO A 66 -15.74 3.93 -1.22
C PRO A 66 -15.38 5.11 -2.12
N GLU A 67 -15.89 6.31 -1.83
CA GLU A 67 -15.69 7.51 -2.67
C GLU A 67 -14.41 8.27 -2.36
N LYS A 68 -13.66 7.87 -1.32
CA LYS A 68 -12.41 8.56 -0.99
C LYS A 68 -11.39 8.34 -2.12
N PRO A 69 -10.68 9.39 -2.59
CA PRO A 69 -9.54 9.23 -3.47
C PRO A 69 -8.51 8.24 -2.91
N PHE A 70 -8.09 7.28 -3.72
CA PHE A 70 -7.09 6.27 -3.36
C PHE A 70 -5.81 6.43 -4.19
N ILE A 71 -5.94 6.60 -5.51
CA ILE A 71 -4.82 6.89 -6.41
C ILE A 71 -5.09 8.23 -7.07
N VAL A 72 -4.11 9.12 -7.02
CA VAL A 72 -4.07 10.37 -7.78
C VAL A 72 -2.86 10.26 -8.71
N PHE A 73 -3.10 10.27 -10.01
CA PHE A 73 -2.08 10.10 -11.04
C PHE A 73 -2.39 11.05 -12.20
N GLU A 74 -1.54 12.04 -12.41
CA GLU A 74 -1.76 13.10 -13.42
C GLU A 74 -3.16 13.74 -13.25
N GLU A 75 -3.96 13.84 -14.32
CA GLU A 75 -5.34 14.35 -14.26
C GLU A 75 -6.36 13.29 -13.78
N GLN A 76 -5.93 12.07 -13.46
CA GLN A 76 -6.81 10.97 -13.06
C GLN A 76 -6.84 10.79 -11.54
N THR A 77 -8.04 10.59 -11.02
CA THR A 77 -8.26 10.21 -9.62
C THR A 77 -9.12 8.95 -9.57
N LEU A 78 -8.58 7.88 -8.98
CA LEU A 78 -9.32 6.65 -8.73
C LEU A 78 -9.70 6.59 -7.25
N THR A 79 -11.01 6.44 -7.00
CA THR A 79 -11.53 6.19 -5.65
C THR A 79 -11.26 4.77 -5.20
N TYR A 80 -11.40 4.49 -3.90
CA TYR A 80 -11.29 3.11 -3.40
C TYR A 80 -12.23 2.14 -4.14
N ARG A 81 -13.48 2.55 -4.41
CA ARG A 81 -14.43 1.72 -5.18
C ARG A 81 -13.92 1.44 -6.60
N ALA A 82 -13.41 2.46 -7.29
CA ALA A 82 -12.91 2.32 -8.64
C ALA A 82 -11.72 1.34 -8.71
N VAL A 83 -10.79 1.45 -7.76
CA VAL A 83 -9.63 0.54 -7.68
C VAL A 83 -10.04 -0.88 -7.31
N ASP A 84 -11.02 -1.05 -6.42
CA ASP A 84 -11.53 -2.38 -6.06
C ASP A 84 -12.19 -3.07 -7.27
N ALA A 85 -13.06 -2.36 -7.98
CA ALA A 85 -13.69 -2.86 -9.19
C ALA A 85 -12.68 -3.19 -10.29
N ARG A 86 -11.69 -2.31 -10.51
CA ARG A 86 -10.66 -2.50 -11.54
C ARG A 86 -9.71 -3.66 -11.21
N SER A 87 -9.31 -3.80 -9.94
CA SER A 87 -8.52 -4.96 -9.49
C SER A 87 -9.28 -6.28 -9.58
N ASN A 88 -10.60 -6.29 -9.34
CA ASN A 88 -11.44 -7.48 -9.60
C ASN A 88 -11.44 -7.88 -11.08
N ARG A 89 -11.52 -6.90 -12.00
CA ARG A 89 -11.42 -7.18 -13.44
C ARG A 89 -10.07 -7.79 -13.80
N PHE A 90 -8.97 -7.22 -13.30
CA PHE A 90 -7.63 -7.80 -13.52
C PHE A 90 -7.53 -9.22 -12.96
N ALA A 91 -8.02 -9.47 -11.75
CA ALA A 91 -8.02 -10.81 -11.16
C ALA A 91 -8.76 -11.82 -12.06
N ASN A 92 -9.94 -11.46 -12.59
CA ASN A 92 -10.71 -12.34 -13.46
C ASN A 92 -9.99 -12.65 -14.79
N VAL A 93 -9.42 -11.63 -15.44
CA VAL A 93 -8.66 -11.78 -16.69
C VAL A 93 -7.40 -12.63 -16.45
N LEU A 94 -6.64 -12.35 -15.40
CA LEU A 94 -5.42 -13.10 -15.08
C LEU A 94 -5.73 -14.56 -14.73
N LYS A 95 -6.85 -14.81 -14.04
CA LYS A 95 -7.32 -16.17 -13.74
C LYS A 95 -7.72 -16.92 -15.01
N SER A 96 -8.49 -16.30 -15.91
CA SER A 96 -8.98 -16.96 -17.12
C SER A 96 -7.87 -17.25 -18.14
N HIS A 97 -6.92 -16.32 -18.30
CA HIS A 97 -5.89 -16.43 -19.34
C HIS A 97 -4.62 -17.16 -18.91
N CYS A 98 -4.24 -17.10 -17.62
CA CYS A 98 -2.99 -17.69 -17.15
C CYS A 98 -3.15 -18.97 -16.32
N GLY A 99 -4.38 -19.34 -15.93
CA GLY A 99 -4.60 -20.49 -15.06
C GLY A 99 -3.84 -20.40 -13.72
N LEU A 100 -3.68 -19.17 -13.21
CA LEU A 100 -2.98 -18.90 -11.97
C LEU A 100 -3.69 -19.54 -10.78
N LYS A 101 -2.89 -20.06 -9.86
CA LYS A 101 -3.32 -20.68 -8.60
C LYS A 101 -2.75 -19.89 -7.42
N HIS A 102 -3.36 -20.12 -6.26
CA HIS A 102 -2.84 -19.62 -4.99
C HIS A 102 -1.38 -20.06 -4.80
N GLY A 103 -0.51 -19.13 -4.40
CA GLY A 103 0.92 -19.35 -4.23
C GLY A 103 1.76 -19.29 -5.52
N ASP A 104 1.15 -19.20 -6.71
CA ASP A 104 1.92 -18.97 -7.94
C ASP A 104 2.58 -17.59 -7.87
N VAL A 105 3.84 -17.50 -8.32
CA VAL A 105 4.57 -16.24 -8.46
C VAL A 105 4.30 -15.62 -9.82
N VAL A 106 3.98 -14.33 -9.84
CA VAL A 106 3.79 -13.53 -11.06
C VAL A 106 4.74 -12.35 -11.07
N ALA A 107 5.53 -12.24 -12.13
CA ALA A 107 6.41 -11.11 -12.33
C ALA A 107 5.62 -9.91 -12.86
N LEU A 108 5.81 -8.75 -12.23
CA LEU A 108 5.17 -7.49 -12.60
C LEU A 108 6.22 -6.51 -13.13
N LEU A 109 6.18 -6.25 -14.44
CA LEU A 109 7.09 -5.33 -15.15
C LEU A 109 6.28 -4.18 -15.74
N MET A 110 5.90 -3.23 -14.89
CA MET A 110 5.06 -2.08 -15.24
C MET A 110 5.77 -0.77 -14.89
N ASN A 111 5.41 0.31 -15.60
CA ASN A 111 5.86 1.65 -15.25
C ASN A 111 5.10 2.17 -14.01
N ASN A 112 5.44 3.38 -13.55
CA ASN A 112 4.57 4.08 -12.62
C ASN A 112 3.34 4.60 -13.38
N GLU A 113 2.25 3.84 -13.33
CA GLU A 113 0.98 4.12 -13.97
C GLU A 113 -0.17 3.75 -13.03
N ALA A 114 -1.33 4.39 -13.20
CA ALA A 114 -2.48 4.21 -12.29
C ALA A 114 -2.91 2.73 -12.13
N ASP A 115 -2.69 1.92 -13.17
CA ASP A 115 -3.05 0.51 -13.20
C ASP A 115 -2.11 -0.41 -12.40
N PHE A 116 -0.90 0.03 -12.07
CA PHE A 116 0.08 -0.79 -11.36
C PHE A 116 -0.51 -1.40 -10.08
N ILE A 117 -1.13 -0.55 -9.25
CA ILE A 117 -1.73 -0.96 -7.97
C ILE A 117 -2.98 -1.83 -8.22
N CYS A 118 -3.75 -1.55 -9.27
CA CYS A 118 -4.92 -2.33 -9.63
C CYS A 118 -4.54 -3.77 -10.02
N VAL A 119 -3.50 -3.94 -10.83
CA VAL A 119 -2.97 -5.26 -11.22
C VAL A 119 -2.40 -6.00 -10.01
N TRP A 120 -1.60 -5.32 -9.18
CA TRP A 120 -1.04 -5.92 -7.97
C TRP A 120 -2.15 -6.42 -7.03
N LEU A 121 -3.15 -5.59 -6.71
CA LEU A 121 -4.28 -6.00 -5.88
C LEU A 121 -5.07 -7.14 -6.53
N GLY A 122 -5.21 -7.14 -7.86
CA GLY A 122 -5.84 -8.25 -8.60
C GLY A 122 -5.10 -9.58 -8.41
N LEU A 123 -3.76 -9.57 -8.49
CA LEU A 123 -2.93 -10.75 -8.20
C LEU A 123 -3.06 -11.21 -6.75
N CYS A 124 -3.09 -10.28 -5.81
CA CYS A 124 -3.29 -10.59 -4.39
C CYS A 124 -4.66 -11.23 -4.13
N LYS A 125 -5.71 -10.80 -4.85
CA LYS A 125 -7.06 -11.42 -4.77
C LYS A 125 -7.09 -12.84 -5.29
N LEU A 126 -6.21 -13.20 -6.24
CA LEU A 126 -5.99 -14.59 -6.65
C LEU A 126 -5.14 -15.38 -5.66
N GLY A 127 -4.55 -14.70 -4.67
CA GLY A 127 -3.60 -15.29 -3.72
C GLY A 127 -2.26 -15.61 -4.36
N CYS A 128 -1.89 -14.91 -5.43
CA CYS A 128 -0.58 -15.03 -6.07
C CYS A 128 0.46 -14.16 -5.36
N GLU A 129 1.71 -14.59 -5.40
CA GLU A 129 2.85 -13.79 -5.00
C GLU A 129 3.29 -12.90 -6.17
N VAL A 130 3.79 -11.70 -5.87
CA VAL A 130 4.17 -10.73 -6.91
C VAL A 130 5.65 -10.42 -6.82
N ALA A 131 6.38 -10.73 -7.89
CA ALA A 131 7.76 -10.34 -8.08
C ALA A 131 7.81 -8.99 -8.80
N PHE A 132 8.05 -7.91 -8.06
CA PHE A 132 8.17 -6.57 -8.64
C PHE A 132 9.49 -6.42 -9.39
N LEU A 133 9.40 -6.19 -10.70
CA LEU A 133 10.55 -5.97 -11.55
C LEU A 133 10.64 -4.49 -11.95
N ASN A 134 11.82 -3.92 -11.81
CA ASN A 134 12.07 -2.56 -12.25
C ASN A 134 12.02 -2.48 -13.79
N PHE A 135 11.10 -1.68 -14.31
CA PHE A 135 10.88 -1.47 -15.75
C PHE A 135 12.09 -0.90 -16.51
N ASN A 136 13.09 -0.36 -15.79
CA ASN A 136 14.33 0.15 -16.36
C ASN A 136 15.39 -0.94 -16.61
N ILE A 137 15.26 -2.12 -15.98
CA ILE A 137 16.20 -3.24 -16.19
C ILE A 137 16.02 -3.81 -17.62
N LYS A 138 17.15 -4.20 -18.25
CA LYS A 138 17.21 -4.68 -19.64
C LYS A 138 18.03 -5.96 -19.79
N SER A 139 17.94 -6.53 -20.98
CA SER A 139 18.84 -7.56 -21.51
C SER A 139 19.10 -8.73 -20.55
N GLN A 140 20.36 -8.96 -20.18
CA GLN A 140 20.80 -10.11 -19.42
C GLN A 140 20.37 -10.02 -17.96
N SER A 141 20.38 -8.82 -17.37
CA SER A 141 19.92 -8.60 -16.00
C SER A 141 18.43 -8.90 -15.85
N LEU A 142 17.60 -8.47 -16.81
CA LEU A 142 16.17 -8.78 -16.79
C LEU A 142 15.92 -10.29 -16.91
N ARG A 143 16.65 -10.98 -17.80
CA ARG A 143 16.58 -12.44 -17.93
C ARG A 143 16.97 -13.14 -16.64
N HIS A 144 18.03 -12.68 -15.97
CA HIS A 144 18.45 -13.23 -14.70
C HIS A 144 17.36 -13.06 -13.63
N CYS A 145 16.77 -11.87 -13.48
CA CYS A 145 15.68 -11.64 -12.52
C CYS A 145 14.47 -12.54 -12.80
N LEU A 146 14.05 -12.65 -14.06
CA LEU A 146 12.92 -13.49 -14.47
C LEU A 146 13.20 -14.97 -14.15
N HIS A 147 14.38 -15.46 -14.45
CA HIS A 147 14.77 -16.84 -14.16
C HIS A 147 14.85 -17.11 -12.65
N SER A 148 15.42 -16.20 -11.88
CA SER A 148 15.63 -16.37 -10.43
C SER A 148 14.34 -16.23 -9.62
N CYS A 149 13.34 -15.49 -10.10
CA CYS A 149 12.11 -15.26 -9.35
C CYS A 149 11.09 -16.41 -9.42
N GLY A 150 11.31 -17.42 -10.28
CA GLY A 150 10.40 -18.56 -10.41
C GLY A 150 8.99 -18.19 -10.90
N ALA A 151 8.85 -17.05 -11.57
CA ALA A 151 7.55 -16.56 -12.01
C ALA A 151 6.94 -17.46 -13.09
N LYS A 152 5.66 -17.81 -12.91
CA LYS A 152 4.88 -18.60 -13.86
C LYS A 152 4.29 -17.75 -14.99
N ALA A 153 4.05 -16.47 -14.70
CA ALA A 153 3.54 -15.50 -15.65
C ALA A 153 4.28 -14.16 -15.51
N LEU A 154 4.30 -13.40 -16.61
CA LEU A 154 4.83 -12.04 -16.65
C LEU A 154 3.74 -11.09 -17.11
N VAL A 155 3.42 -10.11 -16.27
CA VAL A 155 2.54 -9.00 -16.62
C VAL A 155 3.39 -7.80 -17.01
N VAL A 156 3.12 -7.23 -18.18
CA VAL A 156 3.86 -6.09 -18.73
C VAL A 156 2.92 -4.92 -18.93
N GLY A 157 3.35 -3.74 -18.51
CA GLY A 157 2.62 -2.49 -18.72
C GLY A 157 2.54 -2.10 -20.20
N SER A 158 1.60 -1.23 -20.53
CA SER A 158 1.25 -0.85 -21.91
C SER A 158 2.41 -0.22 -22.70
N GLY A 159 3.42 0.33 -22.02
CA GLY A 159 4.51 1.10 -22.64
C GLY A 159 5.70 0.34 -23.24
N LYS A 160 5.82 -1.00 -23.14
CA LYS A 160 6.99 -1.73 -23.69
C LYS A 160 6.66 -3.14 -24.22
N LEU A 161 6.85 -3.34 -25.53
CA LEU A 161 6.93 -4.67 -26.15
C LEU A 161 8.05 -4.76 -27.18
N ARG A 162 9.21 -5.28 -26.76
CA ARG A 162 10.23 -5.81 -27.71
C ARG A 162 10.97 -7.07 -27.22
N TYR A 163 10.69 -7.61 -26.03
CA TYR A 163 11.61 -8.60 -25.39
C TYR A 163 10.98 -9.85 -24.76
N ALA A 164 9.66 -9.99 -24.68
CA ALA A 164 9.03 -11.09 -23.93
C ALA A 164 8.44 -12.17 -24.85
N GLN A 165 9.27 -13.14 -25.26
CA GLN A 165 8.86 -14.34 -26.02
C GLN A 165 8.85 -15.61 -25.14
N VAL A 166 9.21 -15.52 -23.85
CA VAL A 166 9.59 -16.68 -23.01
C VAL A 166 8.56 -17.02 -21.91
N TYR A 167 7.56 -16.17 -21.66
CA TYR A 167 6.55 -16.35 -20.62
C TYR A 167 5.15 -16.19 -21.20
N VAL A 168 4.12 -16.77 -20.54
CA VAL A 168 2.74 -16.39 -20.79
C VAL A 168 2.62 -14.90 -20.49
N CYS A 169 2.61 -14.11 -21.56
CA CYS A 169 2.58 -12.66 -21.52
C CYS A 169 1.12 -12.24 -21.49
N VAL A 170 0.64 -11.83 -20.32
CA VAL A 170 -0.60 -11.06 -20.29
C VAL A 170 -0.21 -9.63 -20.53
N ARG A 171 -0.42 -9.21 -21.78
CA ARG A 171 -0.36 -7.80 -22.11
C ARG A 171 -1.54 -7.14 -21.40
N VAL A 172 -1.26 -6.17 -20.54
CA VAL A 172 -2.28 -5.21 -20.12
C VAL A 172 -2.46 -4.26 -21.31
N SER A 173 -3.21 -4.70 -22.33
CA SER A 173 -3.61 -3.85 -23.45
C SER A 173 -4.97 -3.21 -23.22
N GLU A 174 -5.26 -2.19 -24.02
CA GLU A 174 -6.52 -1.42 -24.07
C GLU A 174 -7.78 -2.29 -24.07
N SER A 175 -7.74 -3.54 -24.51
CA SER A 175 -8.85 -4.51 -24.43
C SER A 175 -9.38 -4.80 -23.02
N VAL A 176 -8.62 -4.56 -21.93
CA VAL A 176 -9.15 -4.62 -20.54
C VAL A 176 -9.80 -3.28 -20.12
N CYS A 177 -9.40 -2.19 -20.78
CA CYS A 177 -10.00 -0.86 -20.63
C CYS A 177 -11.24 -0.67 -21.53
N GLU A 178 -11.37 -1.39 -22.64
CA GLU A 178 -12.55 -1.37 -23.54
C GLU A 178 -13.76 -2.14 -22.97
N CYS A 179 -13.56 -2.95 -21.92
CA CYS A 179 -14.64 -3.54 -21.12
C CYS A 179 -15.13 -2.59 -20.00
N VAL A 180 -14.96 -1.27 -20.17
CA VAL A 180 -15.42 -0.20 -19.27
C VAL A 180 -16.52 0.60 -19.95
#